data_AF-A0A958A0L6-F1
#
_entry.id   AF-A0A958A0L6-F1
#
_cell.length_a   1.000
_cell.length_b   1.000
_cell.length_c   1.000
_cell.angle_alpha   90.00
_cell.angle_beta   90.00
_cell.angle_gamma   90.00
#
_symmetry.space_group_name_H-M   'P 1'
#
loop_
_entity.id
_entity.type
_entity.pdbx_description
1 polymer ?
#
loop_
_entity_poly.entity_id
_entity_poly.type
_entity_poly.pdbx_seq_one_letter_code
_entity_poly.pdbx_strand_id
1 'polypeptide(L)'
;MGDYSHSNKTLSITQHCFTLAKPAEPTSNGKLAGEDRSLEWDNVWSIIHRFLESGQYQQVTGLLKKAQTQPEKAGVDAEILLVAEHLCRLCQQYQTEVDRLRQAADNAGQLEGELRQRLQFMLGRADAQPALVKKQAKRTEIDFKIYCFGRFQIFHNDQCISEWTSLKARAVLRYLVAHQGRPVPKETLMDLFWPDANFEAARRNLHQAIYCLRHTLRREDSALSPILFENDCYLLNPALNIWVDYVEFKERVETGRVLEQAGRHKEAVAVYTLAERLYAGDFLADDLFEEWAYIQREHLRSLYLELTSRLSDYYLAQQDYSKLIHLGQKVLRHDSCYEDAYRWLMWGYLARGQRQLALRQYFQCVETLQSELDVSPSPETQALYRQIAEGHDTLVLAGLEAAVL
;
A
#
# COMPACT_ATOMS: atom_id res chain seq x y z
N MET A 1 18.93 31.49 -5.16
CA MET A 1 19.98 30.67 -4.53
C MET A 1 19.55 29.21 -4.65
N GLY A 2 20.35 28.39 -5.35
CA GLY A 2 20.12 26.97 -5.66
C GLY A 2 19.22 26.77 -6.88
N ASP A 3 19.68 26.77 -8.14
CA ASP A 3 20.74 26.00 -8.80
C ASP A 3 20.56 24.48 -8.70
N TYR A 4 19.86 23.92 -9.70
CA TYR A 4 20.12 22.56 -10.20
C TYR A 4 20.21 22.62 -11.73
N SER A 5 21.44 22.85 -12.19
CA SER A 5 21.88 22.65 -13.56
C SER A 5 21.95 21.15 -13.86
N HIS A 6 21.16 20.65 -14.80
CA HIS A 6 21.48 19.49 -15.63
C HIS A 6 20.64 19.53 -16.91
N SER A 7 20.81 20.62 -17.66
CA SER A 7 20.37 20.72 -19.06
C SER A 7 21.49 21.40 -19.84
N ASN A 8 22.56 20.66 -20.11
CA ASN A 8 23.54 21.04 -21.13
C ASN A 8 24.51 19.89 -21.34
N LYS A 9 24.26 19.05 -22.34
CA LYS A 9 25.32 18.36 -23.11
C LYS A 9 24.87 17.69 -24.41
N THR A 10 23.58 17.66 -24.75
CA THR A 10 23.12 17.08 -26.02
C THR A 10 22.68 18.11 -27.08
N LEU A 11 22.62 19.40 -26.72
CA LEU A 11 22.21 20.48 -27.65
C LEU A 11 23.35 21.06 -28.51
N SER A 12 24.59 20.62 -28.34
CA SER A 12 25.75 21.25 -29.00
C SER A 12 26.16 20.63 -30.35
N ILE A 13 25.51 19.56 -30.81
CA ILE A 13 25.90 18.88 -32.07
C ILE A 13 24.87 19.12 -33.19
N THR A 14 23.61 19.40 -32.86
CA THR A 14 22.53 19.62 -33.85
C THR A 14 22.53 21.03 -34.46
N GLN A 15 23.30 21.96 -33.90
CA GLN A 15 23.24 23.39 -34.25
C GLN A 15 24.28 23.83 -35.30
N HIS A 16 25.12 22.91 -35.81
CA HIS A 16 26.15 23.22 -36.80
C HIS A 16 25.84 22.73 -38.23
N CYS A 17 24.79 21.92 -38.45
CA CYS A 17 24.45 21.38 -39.77
C CYS A 17 23.27 22.07 -40.47
N PHE A 18 22.70 23.14 -39.91
CA PHE A 18 21.47 23.77 -40.43
C PHE A 18 21.70 25.00 -41.33
N THR A 19 22.90 25.15 -41.89
CA THR A 19 23.22 26.18 -42.88
C THR A 19 23.77 25.49 -44.12
N LEU A 20 23.10 25.70 -45.25
CA LEU A 20 23.40 25.23 -46.62
C LEU A 20 22.51 24.07 -47.10
N ALA A 21 21.31 24.40 -47.57
CA ALA A 21 20.77 23.94 -48.87
C ALA A 21 19.31 24.39 -48.99
N LYS A 22 19.08 25.42 -49.81
CA LYS A 22 17.75 25.79 -50.31
C LYS A 22 17.67 25.24 -51.73
N PRO A 23 16.61 24.49 -52.09
CA PRO A 23 15.90 24.89 -53.31
C PRO A 23 14.37 24.73 -53.28
N ALA A 24 13.76 25.68 -53.98
CA ALA A 24 12.46 25.81 -54.67
C ALA A 24 11.28 24.84 -54.46
N GLU A 25 10.09 25.43 -54.28
CA GLU A 25 8.75 24.91 -54.61
C GLU A 25 8.34 25.31 -56.05
N PRO A 26 7.18 24.88 -56.60
CA PRO A 26 6.55 23.53 -56.60
C PRO A 26 6.04 23.15 -58.02
N THR A 27 5.50 21.93 -58.23
CA THR A 27 4.20 21.68 -58.91
C THR A 27 3.87 20.18 -59.13
N SER A 28 2.60 19.84 -58.84
CA SER A 28 1.68 18.89 -59.50
C SER A 28 1.92 17.37 -59.55
N ASN A 29 0.98 16.65 -58.90
CA ASN A 29 0.25 15.42 -59.31
C ASN A 29 0.95 14.23 -59.98
N GLY A 30 0.86 13.04 -59.36
CA GLY A 30 0.96 11.75 -60.04
C GLY A 30 0.82 10.55 -59.09
N LYS A 31 -0.19 9.70 -59.33
CA LYS A 31 -0.52 8.46 -58.59
C LYS A 31 0.62 7.44 -58.59
N LEU A 32 0.78 6.68 -57.49
CA LEU A 32 1.67 5.52 -57.41
C LEU A 32 0.88 4.21 -57.55
N ALA A 33 1.34 3.33 -58.43
CA ALA A 33 0.96 1.93 -58.50
C ALA A 33 2.19 1.06 -58.78
N GLY A 34 2.34 -0.03 -58.02
CA GLY A 34 2.96 -1.30 -58.43
C GLY A 34 4.49 -1.38 -58.49
N GLU A 35 5.05 -2.06 -57.48
CA GLU A 35 6.12 -3.08 -57.51
C GLU A 35 7.49 -2.81 -58.18
N ASP A 36 8.52 -3.13 -57.38
CA ASP A 36 9.92 -3.44 -57.69
C ASP A 36 10.69 -2.48 -58.64
N ARG A 37 11.20 -1.38 -58.07
CA ARG A 37 12.17 -0.49 -58.73
C ARG A 37 13.28 -0.09 -57.77
N SER A 38 14.51 -0.09 -58.29
CA SER A 38 15.64 0.68 -57.75
C SER A 38 15.14 2.02 -57.22
N LEU A 39 15.46 2.37 -55.97
CA LEU A 39 15.07 3.65 -55.38
C LEU A 39 15.45 4.78 -56.35
N GLU A 40 14.45 5.41 -56.97
CA GLU A 40 14.64 6.64 -57.75
C GLU A 40 14.86 7.77 -56.75
N TRP A 41 16.13 8.10 -56.52
CA TRP A 41 16.57 9.03 -55.50
C TRP A 41 15.98 10.44 -55.61
N ASP A 42 15.55 10.83 -56.81
CA ASP A 42 14.92 12.13 -57.10
C ASP A 42 13.64 12.39 -56.28
N ASN A 43 12.94 11.33 -55.84
CA ASN A 43 11.69 11.45 -55.09
C ASN A 43 11.77 10.96 -53.64
N VAL A 44 12.88 10.34 -53.23
CA VAL A 44 13.03 9.68 -51.92
C VAL A 44 12.95 10.71 -50.78
N TRP A 45 13.57 11.88 -50.95
CA TRP A 45 13.59 12.93 -49.94
C TRP A 45 12.21 13.56 -49.72
N SER A 46 11.44 13.76 -50.78
CA SER A 46 10.04 14.23 -50.71
C SER A 46 9.15 13.24 -49.96
N ILE A 47 9.40 11.93 -50.12
CA ILE A 47 8.67 10.88 -49.39
C ILE A 47 9.08 10.88 -47.90
N ILE A 48 10.37 11.00 -47.61
CA ILE A 48 10.88 11.10 -46.22
C ILE A 48 10.25 12.31 -45.52
N HIS A 49 10.21 13.48 -46.15
CA HIS A 49 9.61 14.68 -45.56
C HIS A 49 8.14 14.48 -45.21
N ARG A 50 7.35 13.91 -46.13
CA ARG A 50 5.94 13.61 -45.89
C ARG A 50 5.74 12.63 -44.73
N PHE A 51 6.60 11.62 -44.61
CA PHE A 51 6.55 10.68 -43.49
C PHE A 51 6.97 11.31 -42.16
N LEU A 52 7.92 12.25 -42.17
CA LEU A 52 8.28 13.02 -40.98
C LEU A 52 7.12 13.92 -40.52
N GLU A 53 6.47 14.63 -41.44
CA GLU A 53 5.31 15.49 -41.15
C GLU A 53 4.12 14.69 -40.59
N SER A 54 3.94 13.46 -41.08
CA SER A 54 2.89 12.54 -40.58
C SER A 54 3.33 11.68 -39.39
N GLY A 55 4.54 11.89 -38.86
CA GLY A 55 5.04 11.17 -37.69
C GLY A 55 5.31 9.67 -37.91
N GLN A 56 5.45 9.23 -39.16
CA GLN A 56 5.66 7.83 -39.56
C GLN A 56 7.16 7.45 -39.51
N TYR A 57 7.79 7.61 -38.34
CA TYR A 57 9.25 7.46 -38.19
C TYR A 57 9.78 6.08 -38.56
N GLN A 58 9.00 5.01 -38.39
CA GLN A 58 9.40 3.65 -38.80
C GLN A 58 9.64 3.55 -40.32
N GLN A 59 8.81 4.22 -41.12
CA GLN A 59 8.93 4.21 -42.58
C GLN A 59 10.13 5.06 -43.01
N VAL A 60 10.39 6.18 -42.32
CA VAL A 60 11.58 7.02 -42.50
C VAL A 60 12.86 6.24 -42.18
N THR A 61 12.92 5.56 -41.04
CA THR A 61 14.06 4.70 -40.65
C THR A 61 14.34 3.63 -41.72
N GLY A 62 13.31 3.02 -42.29
CA GLY A 62 13.47 2.04 -43.39
C GLY A 62 14.10 2.64 -44.65
N LEU A 63 13.71 3.87 -45.02
CA LEU A 63 14.28 4.57 -46.17
C LEU A 63 15.71 5.06 -45.90
N LEU A 64 15.99 5.57 -44.70
CA LEU A 64 17.33 6.01 -44.29
C LEU A 64 18.32 4.84 -44.25
N LYS A 65 17.91 3.66 -43.77
CA LYS A 65 18.76 2.44 -43.83
C LYS A 65 19.12 2.04 -45.25
N LYS A 66 18.14 2.06 -46.16
CA LYS A 66 18.41 1.83 -47.59
C LYS A 66 19.38 2.87 -48.12
N ALA A 67 19.25 4.11 -47.67
CA ALA A 67 20.11 5.18 -48.13
C ALA A 67 21.57 5.08 -47.66
N GLN A 68 21.79 4.59 -46.45
CA GLN A 68 23.13 4.31 -45.91
C GLN A 68 23.90 3.27 -46.72
N THR A 69 23.23 2.37 -47.45
CA THR A 69 23.90 1.35 -48.28
C THR A 69 24.47 1.90 -49.58
N GLN A 70 24.02 3.08 -50.04
CA GLN A 70 24.46 3.71 -51.29
C GLN A 70 24.54 5.26 -51.11
N PRO A 71 25.40 5.78 -50.22
CA PRO A 71 25.42 7.19 -49.84
C PRO A 71 25.81 8.12 -51.00
N GLU A 72 26.70 7.68 -51.90
CA GLU A 72 27.11 8.43 -53.09
C GLU A 72 25.94 8.72 -54.05
N LYS A 73 24.96 7.80 -54.14
CA LYS A 73 23.74 7.98 -54.95
C LYS A 73 22.67 8.79 -54.24
N ALA A 74 22.70 8.81 -52.91
CA ALA A 74 21.81 9.60 -52.07
C ALA A 74 22.14 11.09 -52.09
N GLY A 75 23.39 11.44 -52.43
CA GLY A 75 23.90 12.82 -52.41
C GLY A 75 24.06 13.39 -50.99
N VAL A 76 24.13 12.54 -49.96
CA VAL A 76 24.18 12.92 -48.54
C VAL A 76 25.21 12.05 -47.81
N ASP A 77 25.98 12.68 -46.91
CA ASP A 77 27.00 11.99 -46.12
C ASP A 77 26.40 10.88 -45.24
N ALA A 78 27.11 9.76 -45.17
CA ALA A 78 26.69 8.59 -44.41
C ALA A 78 26.50 8.87 -42.91
N GLU A 79 27.30 9.79 -42.34
CA GLU A 79 27.17 10.21 -40.94
C GLU A 79 25.84 10.95 -40.69
N ILE A 80 25.42 11.81 -41.62
CA ILE A 80 24.13 12.54 -41.53
C ILE A 80 22.97 11.54 -41.58
N LEU A 81 23.05 10.55 -42.48
CA LEU A 81 22.05 9.49 -42.59
C LEU A 81 21.95 8.63 -41.32
N LEU A 82 23.07 8.35 -40.65
CA LEU A 82 23.12 7.60 -39.41
C LEU A 82 22.48 8.38 -38.25
N VAL A 83 22.81 9.67 -38.12
CA VAL A 83 22.24 10.56 -37.09
C VAL A 83 20.74 10.73 -37.32
N ALA A 84 20.31 10.97 -38.56
CA ALA A 84 18.89 11.09 -38.91
C ALA A 84 18.11 9.81 -38.58
N GLU A 85 18.70 8.64 -38.83
CA GLU A 85 18.07 7.37 -38.50
C GLU A 85 17.94 7.19 -36.97
N HIS A 86 18.99 7.53 -36.22
CA HIS A 86 18.97 7.46 -34.76
C HIS A 86 17.90 8.38 -34.15
N LEU A 87 17.79 9.62 -34.65
CA LEU A 87 16.75 10.56 -34.24
C LEU A 87 15.35 10.02 -34.54
N CYS A 88 15.12 9.42 -35.71
CA CYS A 88 13.84 8.79 -36.04
C CYS A 88 13.49 7.64 -35.08
N ARG A 89 14.46 6.81 -34.69
CA ARG A 89 14.25 5.74 -33.70
C ARG A 89 13.92 6.31 -32.31
N LEU A 90 14.58 7.38 -31.89
CA LEU A 90 14.26 8.10 -30.66
C LEU A 90 12.84 8.66 -30.69
N CYS A 91 12.44 9.32 -31.78
CA CYS A 91 11.08 9.83 -31.94
C CYS A 91 10.03 8.71 -31.87
N GLN A 92 10.31 7.54 -32.45
CA GLN A 92 9.43 6.36 -32.35
C GLN A 92 9.31 5.84 -30.91
N GLN A 93 10.41 5.81 -30.16
CA GLN A 93 10.40 5.42 -28.74
C GLN A 93 9.53 6.38 -27.90
N TYR A 94 9.69 7.68 -28.10
CA TYR A 94 8.89 8.69 -27.40
C TYR A 94 7.41 8.63 -27.78
N GLN A 95 7.06 8.41 -29.05
CA GLN A 95 5.66 8.20 -29.44
C GLN A 95 5.04 6.99 -28.73
N THR A 96 5.77 5.88 -28.67
CA THR A 96 5.31 4.66 -27.96
C THR A 96 5.06 4.94 -26.48
N GLU A 97 5.94 5.72 -25.84
CA GLU A 97 5.79 6.06 -24.41
C GLU A 97 4.62 7.02 -24.17
N VAL A 98 4.42 8.01 -25.04
CA VAL A 98 3.26 8.91 -24.98
C VAL A 98 1.96 8.12 -25.16
N ASP A 99 1.91 7.16 -26.09
CA ASP A 99 0.73 6.33 -26.30
C ASP A 99 0.44 5.42 -25.11
N ARG A 100 1.48 4.86 -24.46
CA ARG A 100 1.33 4.11 -23.20
C ARG A 100 0.76 4.99 -22.08
N LEU A 101 1.28 6.20 -21.91
CA LEU A 101 0.79 7.14 -20.89
C LEU A 101 -0.65 7.57 -21.16
N ARG A 102 -1.04 7.76 -22.43
CA ARG A 102 -2.42 8.02 -22.82
C ARG A 102 -3.34 6.84 -22.49
N GLN A 103 -2.95 5.62 -22.83
CA GLN A 103 -3.71 4.41 -22.47
C GLN A 103 -3.85 4.26 -20.95
N ALA A 104 -2.79 4.53 -20.19
CA ALA A 104 -2.86 4.50 -18.74
C ALA A 104 -3.83 5.55 -18.17
N ALA A 105 -3.83 6.77 -18.73
CA ALA A 105 -4.77 7.82 -18.36
C ALA A 105 -6.22 7.47 -18.73
N ASP A 106 -6.46 6.90 -19.92
CA ASP A 106 -7.78 6.45 -20.34
C ASP A 106 -8.31 5.33 -19.43
N ASN A 107 -7.48 4.35 -19.09
CA ASN A 107 -7.82 3.28 -18.15
C ASN A 107 -8.15 3.82 -16.75
N ALA A 108 -7.37 4.81 -16.27
CA ALA A 108 -7.64 5.46 -14.99
C ALA A 108 -8.98 6.21 -15.02
N GLY A 109 -9.29 6.92 -16.11
CA GLY A 109 -10.57 7.59 -16.31
C GLY A 109 -11.76 6.64 -16.39
N GLN A 110 -11.60 5.47 -17.02
CA GLN A 110 -12.62 4.42 -17.04
C GLN A 110 -12.89 3.89 -15.62
N LEU A 111 -11.83 3.56 -14.87
CA LEU A 111 -11.96 3.09 -13.50
C LEU A 111 -12.61 4.13 -12.59
N GLU A 112 -12.21 5.41 -12.70
CA GLU A 112 -12.86 6.51 -11.99
C GLU A 112 -14.36 6.59 -12.34
N GLY A 113 -14.70 6.47 -13.62
CA GLY A 113 -16.09 6.44 -14.10
C GLY A 113 -16.91 5.29 -13.49
N GLU A 114 -16.36 4.08 -13.47
CA GLU A 114 -16.99 2.91 -12.83
C GLU A 114 -17.19 3.12 -11.32
N LEU A 115 -16.17 3.62 -10.63
CA LEU A 115 -16.24 3.93 -9.20
C LEU A 115 -17.28 5.03 -8.93
N ARG A 116 -17.37 6.06 -9.78
CA ARG A 116 -18.35 7.13 -9.69
C ARG A 116 -19.77 6.64 -9.91
N GLN A 117 -19.98 5.74 -10.88
CA GLN A 117 -21.29 5.11 -11.09
C GLN A 117 -21.68 4.22 -9.91
N ARG A 118 -20.75 3.43 -9.36
CA ARG A 118 -20.99 2.66 -8.13
C ARG A 118 -21.34 3.57 -6.96
N LEU A 119 -20.61 4.68 -6.78
CA LEU A 119 -20.88 5.67 -5.75
C LEU A 119 -22.28 6.31 -5.93
N GLN A 120 -22.63 6.72 -7.14
CA GLN A 120 -23.96 7.25 -7.47
C GLN A 120 -25.07 6.23 -7.26
N PHE A 121 -24.83 4.95 -7.55
CA PHE A 121 -25.78 3.89 -7.29
C PHE A 121 -25.97 3.65 -5.79
N MET A 122 -24.87 3.68 -5.00
CA MET A 122 -24.94 3.60 -3.53
C MET A 122 -25.66 4.80 -2.92
N LEU A 123 -25.36 6.02 -3.36
CA LEU A 123 -26.01 7.25 -2.91
C LEU A 123 -27.47 7.33 -3.38
N GLY A 124 -27.77 6.93 -4.62
CA GLY A 124 -29.13 6.89 -5.16
C GLY A 124 -30.01 5.85 -4.46
N ARG A 125 -29.44 4.74 -3.97
CA ARG A 125 -30.14 3.82 -3.06
C ARG A 125 -30.41 4.45 -1.69
N ALA A 126 -29.52 5.33 -1.21
CA ALA A 126 -29.76 6.09 0.02
C ALA A 126 -30.91 7.11 -0.15
N ASP A 127 -31.06 7.72 -1.34
CA ASP A 127 -32.13 8.68 -1.64
C ASP A 127 -33.48 8.03 -2.01
N ALA A 128 -33.48 6.82 -2.57
CA ALA A 128 -34.71 6.11 -3.01
C ALA A 128 -35.43 5.32 -1.89
N GLN A 129 -34.92 5.33 -0.65
CA GLN A 129 -35.55 4.67 0.50
C GLN A 129 -36.00 5.60 1.65
N PRO A 130 -36.70 6.73 1.38
CA PRO A 130 -37.18 7.59 2.48
C PRO A 130 -38.29 6.93 3.32
N ALA A 131 -38.88 5.82 2.86
CA ALA A 131 -39.95 5.10 3.58
C ALA A 131 -39.48 3.92 4.46
N LEU A 132 -38.26 3.39 4.26
CA LEU A 132 -37.70 2.31 5.10
C LEU A 132 -36.70 2.84 6.14
N VAL A 133 -36.04 3.97 5.87
CA VAL A 133 -35.10 4.61 6.80
C VAL A 133 -35.79 5.19 8.04
N LYS A 134 -37.07 5.57 7.97
CA LYS A 134 -37.82 6.04 9.15
C LYS A 134 -38.08 4.96 10.21
N LYS A 135 -37.84 3.68 9.90
CA LYS A 135 -37.85 2.57 10.89
C LYS A 135 -36.44 2.15 11.34
N GLN A 136 -35.38 2.65 10.68
CA GLN A 136 -33.97 2.32 10.95
C GLN A 136 -33.19 3.39 11.70
N ALA A 137 -33.77 4.58 11.91
CA ALA A 137 -33.25 5.59 12.86
C ALA A 137 -33.26 5.13 14.34
N LYS A 138 -33.40 3.82 14.59
CA LYS A 138 -33.41 3.18 15.92
C LYS A 138 -32.43 1.99 16.06
N ARG A 139 -31.50 1.74 15.14
CA ARG A 139 -30.39 0.80 15.41
C ARG A 139 -29.06 1.53 15.42
N THR A 140 -28.80 2.17 16.56
CA THR A 140 -27.46 2.53 17.04
C THR A 140 -26.68 1.31 17.53
N GLU A 141 -27.30 0.12 17.49
CA GLU A 141 -26.72 -1.10 18.00
C GLU A 141 -25.79 -1.73 16.95
N ILE A 142 -24.55 -1.97 17.38
CA ILE A 142 -23.59 -2.78 16.64
C ILE A 142 -24.16 -4.19 16.58
N ASP A 143 -24.34 -4.72 15.37
CA ASP A 143 -24.86 -6.07 15.19
C ASP A 143 -23.80 -7.09 15.60
N PHE A 144 -22.55 -6.92 15.18
CA PHE A 144 -21.45 -7.79 15.58
C PHE A 144 -20.21 -6.98 15.95
N LYS A 145 -19.54 -7.36 17.05
CA LYS A 145 -18.17 -6.92 17.36
C LYS A 145 -17.23 -8.07 17.05
N ILE A 146 -16.27 -7.83 16.17
CA ILE A 146 -15.27 -8.81 15.76
C ILE A 146 -13.90 -8.36 16.23
N TYR A 147 -13.26 -9.20 17.04
CA TYR A 147 -11.91 -9.01 17.52
C TYR A 147 -10.97 -9.90 16.73
N CYS A 148 -9.98 -9.29 16.08
CA CYS A 148 -8.97 -9.91 15.25
C CYS A 148 -7.56 -9.73 15.83
N PHE A 149 -7.34 -8.80 16.77
CA PHE A 149 -6.05 -8.69 17.47
C PHE A 149 -5.96 -9.68 18.62
N GLY A 150 -4.97 -10.57 18.56
CA GLY A 150 -4.86 -11.71 19.45
C GLY A 150 -5.84 -12.82 19.07
N ARG A 151 -6.60 -13.31 20.04
CA ARG A 151 -7.54 -14.42 19.83
C ARG A 151 -8.73 -13.93 18.99
N PHE A 152 -9.09 -14.68 17.94
CA PHE A 152 -10.23 -14.30 17.10
C PHE A 152 -11.55 -14.53 17.83
N GLN A 153 -12.31 -13.47 18.10
CA GLN A 153 -13.59 -13.52 18.83
C GLN A 153 -14.68 -12.74 18.10
N ILE A 154 -15.92 -13.21 18.23
CA ILE A 154 -17.10 -12.54 17.68
C ILE A 154 -18.14 -12.44 18.77
N PHE A 155 -18.72 -11.25 18.91
CA PHE A 155 -19.81 -11.00 19.83
C PHE A 155 -21.04 -10.52 19.08
N HIS A 156 -22.19 -11.06 19.47
CA HIS A 156 -23.53 -10.59 19.07
C HIS A 156 -24.25 -10.15 20.35
N ASN A 157 -24.72 -8.90 20.42
CA ASN A 157 -25.35 -8.33 21.64
C ASN A 157 -24.52 -8.59 22.92
N ASP A 158 -23.20 -8.38 22.86
CA ASP A 158 -22.22 -8.64 23.93
C ASP A 158 -22.11 -10.11 24.41
N GLN A 159 -22.74 -11.06 23.72
CA GLN A 159 -22.55 -12.50 23.93
C GLN A 159 -21.54 -13.06 22.94
N CYS A 160 -20.54 -13.78 23.45
CA CYS A 160 -19.49 -14.39 22.65
C CYS A 160 -20.04 -15.60 21.87
N ILE A 161 -19.77 -15.64 20.56
CA ILE A 161 -20.06 -16.81 19.73
C ILE A 161 -18.89 -17.80 19.87
N SER A 162 -18.99 -18.66 20.87
CA SER A 162 -17.96 -19.67 21.19
C SER A 162 -18.15 -20.99 20.46
N GLU A 163 -19.37 -21.35 20.07
CA GLU A 163 -19.68 -22.63 19.44
C GLU A 163 -19.57 -22.53 17.91
N TRP A 164 -18.53 -23.17 17.38
CA TRP A 164 -18.28 -23.27 15.94
C TRP A 164 -18.50 -24.71 15.48
N THR A 165 -19.53 -24.94 14.68
CA THR A 165 -19.83 -26.26 14.11
C THR A 165 -18.84 -26.69 13.03
N SER A 166 -18.04 -25.75 12.50
CA SER A 166 -17.00 -26.03 11.51
C SER A 166 -15.83 -25.06 11.63
N LEU A 167 -14.61 -25.60 11.75
CA LEU A 167 -13.38 -24.82 11.73
C LEU A 167 -13.13 -24.17 10.36
N LYS A 168 -13.45 -24.87 9.25
CA LYS A 168 -13.34 -24.31 7.90
C LYS A 168 -14.32 -23.16 7.67
N ALA A 169 -15.54 -23.25 8.22
CA ALA A 169 -16.47 -22.14 8.24
C ALA A 169 -15.84 -20.92 8.94
N ARG A 170 -15.32 -21.09 10.16
CA ARG A 170 -14.64 -20.02 10.90
C ARG A 170 -13.46 -19.42 10.11
N ALA A 171 -12.67 -20.23 9.43
CA ALA A 171 -11.55 -19.77 8.59
C ALA A 171 -12.02 -18.92 7.39
N VAL A 172 -13.06 -19.36 6.66
CA VAL A 172 -13.68 -18.58 5.58
C VAL A 172 -14.18 -17.23 6.10
N LEU A 173 -14.79 -17.19 7.29
CA LEU A 173 -15.25 -15.94 7.88
C LEU A 173 -14.10 -14.98 8.19
N ARG A 174 -13.01 -15.46 8.79
CA ARG A 174 -11.82 -14.63 9.06
C ARG A 174 -11.27 -14.01 7.78
N TYR A 175 -11.24 -14.77 6.69
CA TYR A 175 -10.85 -14.26 5.38
C TYR A 175 -11.81 -13.17 4.88
N LEU A 176 -13.12 -13.42 4.93
CA LEU A 176 -14.11 -12.39 4.54
C LEU A 176 -14.02 -11.12 5.40
N VAL A 177 -13.74 -11.25 6.71
CA VAL A 177 -13.50 -10.13 7.62
C VAL A 177 -12.25 -9.37 7.20
N ALA A 178 -11.13 -10.06 6.95
CA ALA A 178 -9.87 -9.46 6.49
C ALA A 178 -10.04 -8.61 5.22
N HIS A 179 -10.94 -9.06 4.33
CA HIS A 179 -11.30 -8.38 3.08
C HIS A 179 -12.30 -7.21 3.23
N GLN A 180 -12.70 -6.83 4.45
CA GLN A 180 -13.41 -5.58 4.77
C GLN A 180 -14.67 -5.33 3.92
N GLY A 181 -15.48 -6.37 3.72
CA GLY A 181 -16.72 -6.28 2.94
C GLY A 181 -16.52 -6.23 1.42
N ARG A 182 -15.28 -6.34 0.92
CA ARG A 182 -15.03 -6.53 -0.52
C ARG A 182 -15.52 -7.90 -0.96
N PRO A 183 -16.19 -8.03 -2.12
CA PRO A 183 -16.56 -9.32 -2.68
C PRO A 183 -15.34 -10.20 -2.92
N VAL A 184 -15.41 -11.45 -2.45
CA VAL A 184 -14.39 -12.47 -2.66
C VAL A 184 -14.93 -13.53 -3.62
N PRO A 185 -14.27 -13.80 -4.76
CA PRO A 185 -14.70 -14.84 -5.69
C PRO A 185 -14.79 -16.21 -5.00
N LYS A 186 -15.84 -16.98 -5.33
CA LYS A 186 -16.00 -18.34 -4.77
C LYS A 186 -14.82 -19.26 -5.09
N GLU A 187 -14.21 -19.09 -6.27
CA GLU A 187 -13.06 -19.86 -6.72
C GLU A 187 -11.84 -19.60 -5.85
N THR A 188 -11.58 -18.33 -5.50
CA THR A 188 -10.51 -17.97 -4.54
C THR A 188 -10.70 -18.66 -3.19
N LEU A 189 -11.94 -18.70 -2.67
CA LEU A 189 -12.22 -19.41 -1.41
C LEU A 189 -12.08 -20.93 -1.55
N MET A 190 -12.44 -21.49 -2.71
CA MET A 190 -12.30 -22.92 -2.99
C MET A 190 -10.83 -23.33 -2.99
N ASP A 191 -10.01 -22.62 -3.78
CA ASP A 191 -8.58 -22.91 -3.94
C ASP A 191 -7.82 -22.71 -2.63
N LEU A 192 -8.16 -21.67 -1.87
CA LEU A 192 -7.49 -21.36 -0.61
C LEU A 192 -7.80 -22.38 0.49
N PHE A 193 -9.07 -22.75 0.67
CA PHE A 193 -9.48 -23.57 1.81
C PHE A 193 -9.56 -25.06 1.53
N TRP A 194 -9.62 -25.48 0.27
CA TRP A 194 -9.65 -26.88 -0.16
C TRP A 194 -8.76 -27.12 -1.40
N PRO A 195 -7.44 -26.84 -1.32
CA PRO A 195 -6.53 -26.91 -2.47
C PRO A 195 -6.43 -28.32 -3.10
N ASP A 196 -6.60 -29.37 -2.30
CA ASP A 196 -6.49 -30.76 -2.75
C ASP A 196 -7.80 -31.33 -3.32
N ALA A 197 -8.91 -30.58 -3.22
CA ALA A 197 -10.20 -31.05 -3.68
C ALA A 197 -10.43 -30.68 -5.16
N ASN A 198 -11.04 -31.59 -5.92
CA ASN A 198 -11.51 -31.23 -7.26
C ASN A 198 -12.63 -30.16 -7.16
N PHE A 199 -12.87 -29.46 -8.27
CA PHE A 199 -13.79 -28.32 -8.33
C PHE A 199 -15.17 -28.62 -7.72
N GLU A 200 -15.80 -29.75 -8.07
CA GLU A 200 -17.13 -30.10 -7.56
C GLU A 200 -17.13 -30.40 -6.05
N ALA A 201 -16.07 -31.03 -5.54
CA ALA A 201 -15.91 -31.27 -4.11
C ALA A 201 -15.64 -29.96 -3.34
N ALA A 202 -14.73 -29.12 -3.82
CA ALA A 202 -14.44 -27.82 -3.21
C ALA A 202 -15.68 -26.91 -3.20
N ARG A 203 -16.46 -26.90 -4.29
CA ARG A 203 -17.72 -26.16 -4.37
C ARG A 203 -18.74 -26.62 -3.32
N ARG A 204 -18.95 -27.94 -3.19
CA ARG A 204 -19.85 -28.49 -2.16
C ARG A 204 -19.37 -28.14 -0.74
N ASN A 205 -18.07 -28.26 -0.50
CA ASN A 205 -17.48 -27.92 0.80
C ASN A 205 -17.65 -26.44 1.14
N LEU A 206 -17.44 -25.54 0.18
CA LEU A 206 -17.67 -24.11 0.35
C LEU A 206 -19.14 -23.82 0.65
N HIS A 207 -20.08 -24.42 -0.09
CA HIS A 207 -21.51 -24.26 0.19
C HIS A 207 -21.87 -24.71 1.62
N GLN A 208 -21.33 -25.84 2.08
CA GLN A 208 -21.55 -26.33 3.44
C GLN A 208 -20.94 -25.38 4.48
N ALA A 209 -19.73 -24.88 4.26
CA ALA A 209 -19.07 -23.93 5.15
C ALA A 209 -19.88 -22.62 5.28
N ILE A 210 -20.35 -22.07 4.16
CA ILE A 210 -21.20 -20.88 4.13
C ILE A 210 -22.55 -21.12 4.80
N TYR A 211 -23.15 -22.31 4.61
CA TYR A 211 -24.37 -22.69 5.31
C TYR A 211 -24.17 -22.69 6.83
N CYS A 212 -23.11 -23.34 7.32
CA CYS A 212 -22.75 -23.33 8.74
C CYS A 212 -22.52 -21.90 9.24
N LEU A 213 -21.78 -21.07 8.49
CA LEU A 213 -21.57 -19.67 8.86
C LEU A 213 -22.85 -18.88 8.99
N ARG A 214 -23.74 -18.99 8.01
CA ARG A 214 -25.05 -18.30 8.02
C ARG A 214 -25.88 -18.74 9.22
N HIS A 215 -25.81 -20.01 9.61
CA HIS A 215 -26.50 -20.51 10.78
C HIS A 215 -25.88 -20.02 12.10
N THR A 216 -24.55 -20.09 12.23
CA THR A 216 -23.82 -19.64 13.43
C THR A 216 -23.98 -18.14 13.67
N LEU A 217 -24.01 -17.33 12.60
CA LEU A 217 -24.20 -15.88 12.67
C LEU A 217 -25.68 -15.46 12.52
N ARG A 218 -26.61 -16.42 12.48
CA ARG A 218 -28.04 -16.09 12.35
C ARG A 218 -28.52 -15.40 13.61
N ARG A 219 -29.30 -14.34 13.43
CA ARG A 219 -29.99 -13.64 14.52
C ARG A 219 -31.45 -14.04 14.50
N GLU A 220 -32.02 -14.33 15.66
CA GLU A 220 -33.45 -14.61 15.79
C GLU A 220 -34.30 -13.36 15.42
N ASP A 221 -33.78 -12.16 15.73
CA ASP A 221 -34.45 -10.88 15.53
C ASP A 221 -34.11 -10.17 14.19
N SER A 222 -33.49 -10.87 13.23
CA SER A 222 -33.10 -10.26 11.95
C SER A 222 -33.37 -11.16 10.76
N ALA A 223 -34.06 -10.61 9.76
CA ALA A 223 -34.23 -11.26 8.46
C ALA A 223 -33.00 -11.14 7.55
N LEU A 224 -31.97 -10.37 7.95
CA LEU A 224 -30.77 -10.17 7.14
C LEU A 224 -29.85 -11.38 7.23
N SER A 225 -29.47 -11.93 6.07
CA SER A 225 -28.39 -12.91 5.99
C SER A 225 -27.05 -12.25 6.31
N PRO A 226 -26.19 -12.84 7.17
CA PRO A 226 -24.90 -12.25 7.50
C PRO A 226 -23.87 -12.32 6.35
N ILE A 227 -24.07 -13.25 5.42
CA ILE A 227 -23.22 -13.46 4.26
C ILE A 227 -24.06 -13.46 2.99
N LEU A 228 -23.71 -12.58 2.06
CA LEU A 228 -24.34 -12.46 0.75
C LEU A 228 -23.56 -13.25 -0.30
N PHE A 229 -24.25 -13.60 -1.39
CA PHE A 229 -23.64 -14.19 -2.58
C PHE A 229 -24.15 -13.46 -3.80
N GLU A 230 -23.28 -12.72 -4.48
CA GLU A 230 -23.61 -11.84 -5.61
C GLU A 230 -22.47 -11.90 -6.62
N ASN A 231 -22.77 -11.98 -7.92
CA ASN A 231 -21.78 -12.03 -9.01
C ASN A 231 -20.66 -13.05 -8.76
N ASP A 232 -21.03 -14.28 -8.40
CA ASP A 232 -20.11 -15.38 -8.06
C ASP A 232 -19.12 -15.09 -6.91
N CYS A 233 -19.40 -14.08 -6.11
CA CYS A 233 -18.60 -13.69 -4.96
C CYS A 233 -19.38 -13.80 -3.65
N TYR A 234 -18.66 -14.12 -2.57
CA TYR A 234 -19.16 -14.02 -1.21
C TYR A 234 -18.66 -12.73 -0.55
N LEU A 235 -19.49 -12.12 0.28
CA LEU A 235 -19.13 -10.96 1.10
C LEU A 235 -19.91 -10.95 2.40
N LEU A 236 -19.33 -10.31 3.41
CA LEU A 236 -20.08 -9.88 4.60
C LEU A 236 -21.17 -8.91 4.17
N ASN A 237 -22.37 -9.08 4.71
CA ASN A 237 -23.50 -8.24 4.35
C ASN A 237 -23.25 -6.78 4.80
N PRO A 238 -23.11 -5.80 3.88
CA PRO A 238 -22.84 -4.42 4.24
C PRO A 238 -24.03 -3.72 4.92
N ALA A 239 -25.22 -4.32 4.88
CA ALA A 239 -26.38 -3.83 5.64
C ALA A 239 -26.31 -4.14 7.13
N LEU A 240 -25.35 -4.96 7.57
CA LEU A 240 -25.08 -5.20 8.99
C LEU A 240 -24.08 -4.17 9.52
N ASN A 241 -24.34 -3.66 10.72
CA ASN A 241 -23.41 -2.81 11.44
C ASN A 241 -22.37 -3.67 12.16
N ILE A 242 -21.25 -3.97 11.48
CA ILE A 242 -20.17 -4.81 12.00
C ILE A 242 -19.01 -3.92 12.42
N TRP A 243 -18.69 -3.93 13.71
CA TRP A 243 -17.48 -3.31 14.24
C TRP A 243 -16.33 -4.33 14.23
N VAL A 244 -15.15 -3.90 13.78
CA VAL A 244 -13.96 -4.75 13.69
C VAL A 244 -12.76 -3.99 14.26
N ASP A 245 -12.10 -4.56 15.27
CA ASP A 245 -11.03 -3.91 16.04
C ASP A 245 -9.85 -3.40 15.18
N TYR A 246 -9.37 -4.19 14.21
CA TYR A 246 -8.25 -3.79 13.37
C TYR A 246 -8.62 -2.71 12.34
N VAL A 247 -9.88 -2.66 11.93
CA VAL A 247 -10.39 -1.58 11.06
C VAL A 247 -10.43 -0.28 11.86
N GLU A 248 -10.99 -0.33 13.07
CA GLU A 248 -11.03 0.84 13.96
C GLU A 248 -9.61 1.30 14.33
N PHE A 249 -8.70 0.38 14.62
CA PHE A 249 -7.29 0.68 14.89
C PHE A 249 -6.66 1.46 13.74
N LYS A 250 -6.80 0.99 12.49
CA LYS A 250 -6.25 1.68 11.31
C LYS A 250 -6.83 3.09 11.16
N GLU A 251 -8.14 3.24 11.34
CA GLU A 251 -8.81 4.55 11.28
C GLU A 251 -8.29 5.50 12.37
N ARG A 252 -8.07 5.00 13.59
CA ARG A 252 -7.50 5.81 14.69
C ARG A 252 -6.06 6.21 14.42
N VAL A 253 -5.22 5.30 13.92
CA VAL A 253 -3.83 5.64 13.54
C VAL A 253 -3.84 6.76 12.50
N GLU A 254 -4.66 6.65 11.46
CA GLU A 254 -4.72 7.68 10.41
C GLU A 254 -5.28 9.01 10.93
N THR A 255 -6.34 8.95 11.74
CA THR A 255 -6.90 10.15 12.39
C THR A 255 -5.86 10.85 13.27
N GLY A 256 -5.06 10.08 14.02
CA GLY A 256 -3.98 10.61 14.84
C GLY A 256 -2.89 11.28 14.00
N ARG A 257 -2.50 10.71 12.85
CA ARG A 257 -1.54 11.33 11.92
C ARG A 257 -2.05 12.65 11.37
N VAL A 258 -3.32 12.70 10.96
CA VAL A 258 -3.95 13.95 10.48
C VAL A 258 -3.95 15.03 11.57
N LEU A 259 -4.27 14.66 12.81
CA LEU A 259 -4.26 15.59 13.95
C LEU A 259 -2.85 16.09 14.26
N GLU A 260 -1.85 15.23 14.20
CA GLU A 260 -0.45 15.58 14.42
C GLU A 260 0.08 16.54 13.35
N GLN A 261 -0.22 16.27 12.07
CA GLN A 261 0.11 17.16 10.95
C GLN A 261 -0.56 18.55 11.09
N ALA A 262 -1.74 18.60 11.71
CA ALA A 262 -2.44 19.84 12.02
C ALA A 262 -1.94 20.53 13.31
N GLY A 263 -0.87 20.03 13.94
CA GLY A 263 -0.32 20.56 15.19
C GLY A 263 -1.17 20.29 16.45
N ARG A 264 -2.20 19.45 16.34
CA ARG A 264 -3.13 19.11 17.43
C ARG A 264 -2.62 17.93 18.25
N HIS A 265 -1.39 18.02 18.74
CA HIS A 265 -0.66 16.89 19.36
C HIS A 265 -1.41 16.23 20.53
N LYS A 266 -2.06 16.99 21.41
CA LYS A 266 -2.83 16.41 22.54
C LYS A 266 -3.99 15.52 22.08
N GLU A 267 -4.65 15.91 20.99
CA GLU A 267 -5.76 15.16 20.42
C GLU A 267 -5.26 13.94 19.66
N ALA A 268 -4.16 14.09 18.90
CA ALA A 268 -3.47 12.98 18.25
C ALA A 268 -3.12 11.89 19.26
N VAL A 269 -2.51 12.26 20.40
CA VAL A 269 -2.16 11.33 21.48
C VAL A 269 -3.39 10.64 22.09
N ALA A 270 -4.49 11.36 22.28
CA ALA A 270 -5.72 10.76 22.80
C ALA A 270 -6.25 9.68 21.85
N VAL A 271 -6.26 9.96 20.55
CA VAL A 271 -6.67 9.02 19.50
C VAL A 271 -5.70 7.84 19.40
N TYR A 272 -4.40 8.10 19.44
CA TYR A 272 -3.35 7.09 19.45
C TYR A 272 -3.43 6.16 20.67
N THR A 273 -3.75 6.69 21.84
CA THR A 273 -3.94 5.90 23.06
C THR A 273 -5.15 4.96 22.93
N LEU A 274 -6.21 5.37 22.22
CA LEU A 274 -7.35 4.49 21.93
C LEU A 274 -6.95 3.38 20.95
N ALA A 275 -6.16 3.71 19.91
CA ALA A 275 -5.63 2.72 18.98
C ALA A 275 -4.75 1.68 19.68
N GLU A 276 -3.84 2.14 20.53
CA GLU A 276 -2.91 1.29 21.29
C GLU A 276 -3.66 0.25 22.14
N ARG A 277 -4.80 0.63 22.74
CA ARG A 277 -5.63 -0.28 23.54
C ARG A 277 -6.33 -1.36 22.73
N LEU A 278 -6.64 -1.11 21.45
CA LEU A 278 -7.25 -2.10 20.57
C LEU A 278 -6.27 -3.21 20.18
N TYR A 279 -4.97 -2.90 20.10
CA TYR A 279 -3.93 -3.88 19.78
C TYR A 279 -3.66 -4.78 21.00
N ALA A 280 -4.37 -5.90 21.07
CA ALA A 280 -4.24 -6.89 22.14
C ALA A 280 -3.25 -8.03 21.82
N GLY A 281 -2.79 -8.11 20.57
CA GLY A 281 -1.95 -9.19 20.04
C GLY A 281 -1.91 -9.13 18.53
N ASP A 282 -1.13 -10.00 17.91
CA ASP A 282 -1.01 -10.03 16.45
C ASP A 282 -2.35 -10.34 15.77
N PHE A 283 -2.50 -9.80 14.56
CA PHE A 283 -3.68 -10.04 13.74
C PHE A 283 -3.83 -11.55 13.45
N LEU A 284 -4.99 -12.09 13.85
CA LEU A 284 -5.34 -13.51 13.77
C LEU A 284 -4.20 -14.39 14.33
N ALA A 285 -3.83 -14.15 15.59
CA ALA A 285 -2.74 -14.87 16.25
C ALA A 285 -3.01 -16.38 16.39
N ASP A 286 -4.27 -16.82 16.30
CA ASP A 286 -4.65 -18.24 16.27
C ASP A 286 -4.26 -18.94 14.95
N ASP A 287 -3.98 -18.18 13.88
CA ASP A 287 -3.81 -18.67 12.51
C ASP A 287 -2.40 -18.34 11.98
N LEU A 288 -1.37 -18.73 12.72
CA LEU A 288 0.03 -18.39 12.41
C LEU A 288 0.49 -18.91 11.04
N PHE A 289 -0.05 -20.05 10.59
CA PHE A 289 0.35 -20.75 9.36
C PHE A 289 -0.43 -20.31 8.12
N GLU A 290 -1.41 -19.41 8.26
CA GLU A 290 -2.20 -18.93 7.13
C GLU A 290 -1.41 -17.82 6.40
N GLU A 291 -0.77 -18.18 5.28
CA GLU A 291 0.10 -17.28 4.50
C GLU A 291 -0.61 -15.99 4.04
N TRP A 292 -1.91 -16.09 3.73
CA TRP A 292 -2.71 -14.93 3.30
C TRP A 292 -2.84 -13.85 4.39
N ALA A 293 -2.72 -14.22 5.66
CA ALA A 293 -2.80 -13.29 6.79
C ALA A 293 -1.46 -12.60 7.07
N TYR A 294 -0.35 -13.16 6.59
CA TYR A 294 1.01 -12.71 6.92
C TYR A 294 1.25 -11.24 6.56
N ILE A 295 0.96 -10.83 5.33
CA ILE A 295 1.20 -9.46 4.86
C ILE A 295 0.40 -8.46 5.69
N GLN A 296 -0.87 -8.78 5.98
CA GLN A 296 -1.74 -7.92 6.77
C GLN A 296 -1.28 -7.84 8.23
N ARG A 297 -0.84 -8.97 8.81
CA ARG A 297 -0.28 -9.04 10.16
C ARG A 297 0.95 -8.17 10.30
N GLU A 298 1.89 -8.29 9.36
CA GLU A 298 3.14 -7.51 9.39
C GLU A 298 2.88 -6.01 9.18
N HIS A 299 1.96 -5.65 8.30
CA HIS A 299 1.54 -4.27 8.11
C HIS A 299 0.93 -3.69 9.39
N LEU A 300 0.02 -4.41 10.06
CA LEU A 300 -0.60 -3.96 11.31
C LEU A 300 0.41 -3.87 12.46
N ARG A 301 1.37 -4.80 12.53
CA ARG A 301 2.49 -4.76 13.49
C ARG A 301 3.35 -3.53 13.28
N SER A 302 3.69 -3.21 12.03
CA SER A 302 4.45 -2.00 11.67
C SER A 302 3.73 -0.72 12.09
N LEU A 303 2.41 -0.63 11.83
CA LEU A 303 1.60 0.52 12.26
C LEU A 303 1.54 0.64 13.80
N TYR A 304 1.48 -0.48 14.50
CA TYR A 304 1.50 -0.49 15.97
C TYR A 304 2.84 0.00 16.52
N LEU A 305 3.97 -0.46 15.98
CA LEU A 305 5.29 0.01 16.40
C LEU A 305 5.47 1.52 16.14
N GLU A 306 5.09 2.01 14.96
CA GLU A 306 5.09 3.45 14.65
C GLU A 306 4.27 4.25 15.66
N LEU A 307 3.03 3.81 15.92
CA LEU A 307 2.14 4.43 16.89
C LEU A 307 2.78 4.49 18.28
N THR A 308 3.40 3.38 18.74
CA THR A 308 4.02 3.33 20.06
C THR A 308 5.26 4.23 20.15
N SER A 309 6.04 4.36 19.08
CA SER A 309 7.16 5.32 19.04
C SER A 309 6.67 6.77 19.19
N ARG A 310 5.57 7.14 18.52
CA ARG A 310 4.97 8.48 18.68
C ARG A 310 4.46 8.71 20.11
N LEU A 311 3.83 7.70 20.71
CA LEU A 311 3.36 7.78 22.10
C LEU A 311 4.53 7.87 23.09
N SER A 312 5.64 7.15 22.84
CA SER A 312 6.83 7.22 23.71
C SER A 312 7.44 8.62 23.71
N ASP A 313 7.58 9.23 22.54
CA ASP A 313 8.14 10.58 22.40
C ASP A 313 7.28 11.59 23.15
N TYR A 314 5.95 11.48 23.03
CA TYR A 314 5.05 12.33 23.78
C TYR A 314 5.13 12.12 25.30
N TYR A 315 5.16 10.87 25.77
CA TYR A 315 5.26 10.59 27.21
C TYR A 315 6.60 11.04 27.79
N LEU A 316 7.68 10.95 27.02
CA LEU A 316 8.97 11.54 27.38
C LEU A 316 8.87 13.07 27.49
N ALA A 317 8.26 13.74 26.50
CA ALA A 317 8.08 15.20 26.49
C ALA A 317 7.29 15.72 27.69
N GLN A 318 6.26 14.97 28.10
CA GLN A 318 5.41 15.30 29.24
C GLN A 318 5.96 14.79 30.58
N GLN A 319 7.14 14.15 30.58
CA GLN A 319 7.72 13.50 31.75
C GLN A 319 6.77 12.47 32.41
N ASP A 320 5.87 11.86 31.63
CA ASP A 320 4.95 10.81 32.08
C ASP A 320 5.61 9.43 32.01
N TYR A 321 6.63 9.25 32.85
CA TYR A 321 7.44 8.04 32.89
C TYR A 321 6.63 6.79 33.28
N SER A 322 5.50 6.96 33.97
CA SER A 322 4.64 5.84 34.34
C SER A 322 3.97 5.24 33.10
N LYS A 323 3.43 6.08 32.20
CA LYS A 323 2.88 5.60 30.93
C LYS A 323 3.96 5.09 29.99
N LEU A 324 5.12 5.72 29.94
CA LEU A 324 6.25 5.25 29.15
C LEU A 324 6.68 3.82 29.56
N ILE A 325 6.78 3.56 30.87
CA ILE A 325 7.11 2.22 31.38
C ILE A 325 6.04 1.20 30.97
N HIS A 326 4.76 1.55 31.12
CA HIS A 326 3.67 0.65 30.74
C HIS A 326 3.68 0.33 29.23
N LEU A 327 3.92 1.34 28.40
CA LEU A 327 4.01 1.21 26.96
C LEU A 327 5.17 0.29 26.56
N GLY A 328 6.38 0.52 27.09
CA GLY A 328 7.55 -0.33 26.82
C GLY A 328 7.32 -1.78 27.23
N GLN A 329 6.74 -2.02 28.42
CA GLN A 329 6.39 -3.38 28.85
C GLN A 329 5.37 -4.05 27.94
N LYS A 330 4.43 -3.29 27.36
CA LYS A 330 3.44 -3.85 26.42
C LYS A 330 4.09 -4.18 25.08
N VAL A 331 4.92 -3.28 24.54
CA VAL A 331 5.61 -3.54 23.28
C VAL A 331 6.50 -4.77 23.39
N LEU A 332 7.24 -4.95 24.48
CA LEU A 332 8.06 -6.16 24.70
C LEU A 332 7.27 -7.47 24.84
N ARG A 333 5.96 -7.42 25.11
CA ARG A 333 5.09 -8.62 25.06
C ARG A 333 4.71 -9.01 23.63
N HIS A 334 4.81 -8.09 22.68
CA HIS A 334 4.49 -8.31 21.27
C HIS A 334 5.76 -8.53 20.44
N ASP A 335 6.82 -7.78 20.72
CA ASP A 335 8.12 -7.92 20.10
C ASP A 335 9.21 -7.79 21.17
N SER A 336 9.72 -8.93 21.62
CA SER A 336 10.75 -9.02 22.66
C SER A 336 12.12 -8.52 22.20
N CYS A 337 12.34 -8.41 20.88
CA CYS A 337 13.58 -7.93 20.28
C CYS A 337 13.54 -6.42 19.96
N TYR A 338 12.43 -5.74 20.25
CA TYR A 338 12.30 -4.32 19.96
C TYR A 338 13.11 -3.46 20.95
N GLU A 339 14.34 -3.13 20.54
CA GLU A 339 15.32 -2.40 21.35
C GLU A 339 14.85 -1.06 21.91
N ASP A 340 14.06 -0.29 21.13
CA ASP A 340 13.55 1.01 21.56
C ASP A 340 12.73 0.89 22.84
N ALA A 341 11.93 -0.18 22.98
CA ALA A 341 11.14 -0.39 24.19
C ALA A 341 12.03 -0.64 25.41
N TYR A 342 13.15 -1.36 25.28
CA TYR A 342 14.11 -1.46 26.38
C TYR A 342 14.69 -0.10 26.75
N ARG A 343 15.05 0.73 25.76
CA ARG A 343 15.53 2.10 26.02
C ARG A 343 14.46 2.92 26.74
N TRP A 344 13.20 2.90 26.31
CA TRP A 344 12.10 3.60 26.99
C TRP A 344 11.95 3.16 28.45
N LEU A 345 12.08 1.86 28.73
CA LEU A 345 12.05 1.35 30.09
C LEU A 345 13.26 1.82 30.91
N MET A 346 14.47 1.78 30.33
CA MET A 346 15.69 2.29 30.96
C MET A 346 15.53 3.76 31.34
N TRP A 347 15.05 4.59 30.41
CA TRP A 347 14.76 6.00 30.61
C TRP A 347 13.72 6.23 31.71
N GLY A 348 12.57 5.55 31.62
CA GLY A 348 11.48 5.71 32.58
C GLY A 348 11.86 5.29 34.00
N TYR A 349 12.61 4.19 34.16
CA TYR A 349 13.10 3.77 35.47
C TYR A 349 14.16 4.72 36.02
N LEU A 350 15.09 5.19 35.19
CA LEU A 350 16.11 6.13 35.60
C LEU A 350 15.51 7.45 36.11
N ALA A 351 14.55 8.01 35.38
CA ALA A 351 13.87 9.25 35.74
C ALA A 351 13.09 9.15 37.07
N ARG A 352 12.70 7.94 37.46
CA ARG A 352 12.06 7.64 38.76
C ARG A 352 13.07 7.31 39.88
N GLY A 353 14.37 7.46 39.63
CA GLY A 353 15.44 7.10 40.58
C GLY A 353 15.65 5.60 40.76
N GLN A 354 15.07 4.77 39.88
CA GLN A 354 15.12 3.30 39.96
C GLN A 354 16.23 2.75 39.06
N ARG A 355 17.45 3.25 39.27
CA ARG A 355 18.65 2.93 38.47
C ARG A 355 18.90 1.44 38.31
N GLN A 356 18.72 0.65 39.37
CA GLN A 356 18.90 -0.80 39.32
C GLN A 356 17.92 -1.49 38.36
N LEU A 357 16.69 -0.97 38.23
CA LEU A 357 15.71 -1.50 37.29
C LEU A 357 16.07 -1.11 35.86
N ALA A 358 16.57 0.11 35.63
CA ALA A 358 17.07 0.52 34.32
C ALA A 358 18.22 -0.38 33.84
N LEU A 359 19.24 -0.62 34.68
CA LEU A 359 20.35 -1.52 34.33
C LEU A 359 19.87 -2.95 34.08
N ARG A 360 18.88 -3.44 34.83
CA ARG A 360 18.28 -4.76 34.60
C ARG A 360 17.64 -4.88 33.21
N GLN A 361 17.00 -3.82 32.71
CA GLN A 361 16.41 -3.84 31.36
C GLN A 361 17.46 -4.01 30.27
N TYR A 362 18.64 -3.38 30.42
CA TYR A 362 19.73 -3.57 29.47
C TYR A 362 20.19 -5.03 29.41
N PHE A 363 20.39 -5.67 30.57
CA PHE A 363 20.81 -7.08 30.58
C PHE A 363 19.76 -8.02 30.00
N GLN A 364 18.46 -7.74 30.22
CA GLN A 364 17.36 -8.47 29.58
C GLN A 364 17.38 -8.29 28.05
N CYS A 365 17.67 -7.08 27.56
CA CYS A 365 17.83 -6.80 26.14
C CYS A 365 18.98 -7.63 25.54
N VAL A 366 20.16 -7.60 26.18
CA VAL A 366 21.34 -8.39 25.75
C VAL A 366 21.01 -9.88 25.66
N GLU A 367 20.41 -10.44 26.72
CA GLU A 367 20.04 -11.86 26.76
C GLU A 367 19.05 -12.22 25.65
N THR A 368 18.00 -11.41 25.48
CA THR A 368 16.95 -11.66 24.49
C THR A 368 17.50 -11.60 23.06
N LEU A 369 18.20 -10.53 22.70
CA LEU A 369 18.77 -10.37 21.34
C LEU A 369 19.79 -11.46 21.02
N GLN A 370 20.61 -11.83 22.00
CA GLN A 370 21.59 -12.89 21.81
C GLN A 370 20.90 -14.25 21.60
N SER A 371 19.81 -14.53 22.32
CA SER A 371 19.08 -15.79 22.22
C SER A 371 18.23 -15.93 20.96
N GLU A 372 17.57 -14.85 20.52
CA GLU A 372 16.60 -14.88 19.43
C GLU A 372 17.22 -14.54 18.07
N LEU A 373 18.24 -13.67 18.05
CA LEU A 373 18.79 -13.10 16.83
C LEU A 373 20.31 -13.28 16.68
N ASP A 374 21.01 -13.80 17.69
CA ASP A 374 22.49 -13.94 17.73
C ASP A 374 23.23 -12.62 17.46
N VAL A 375 22.68 -11.51 17.99
CA VAL A 375 23.26 -10.17 17.85
C VAL A 375 23.43 -9.47 19.20
N SER A 376 24.38 -8.55 19.25
CA SER A 376 24.53 -7.61 20.38
C SER A 376 23.59 -6.40 20.22
N PRO A 377 23.21 -5.73 21.33
CA PRO A 377 22.39 -4.51 21.25
C PRO A 377 23.04 -3.41 20.42
N SER A 378 22.22 -2.54 19.84
CA SER A 378 22.65 -1.38 19.07
C SER A 378 23.59 -0.44 19.85
N PRO A 379 24.47 0.32 19.15
CA PRO A 379 25.38 1.29 19.78
C PRO A 379 24.68 2.29 20.70
N GLU A 380 23.48 2.74 20.33
CA GLU A 380 22.67 3.68 21.10
C GLU A 380 22.21 3.06 22.43
N THR A 381 21.77 1.79 22.41
CA THR A 381 21.38 1.04 23.62
C THR A 381 22.59 0.84 24.53
N GLN A 382 23.76 0.51 23.97
CA GLN A 382 25.01 0.36 24.74
C GLN A 382 25.50 1.70 25.32
N ALA A 383 25.35 2.80 24.58
CA ALA A 383 25.70 4.13 25.03
C ALA A 383 24.85 4.55 26.24
N LEU A 384 23.53 4.34 26.16
CA LEU A 384 22.62 4.61 27.28
C LEU A 384 22.99 3.81 28.52
N TYR A 385 23.29 2.51 28.37
CA TYR A 385 23.75 1.69 29.48
C TYR A 385 25.02 2.25 30.13
N ARG A 386 26.04 2.62 29.34
CA ARG A 386 27.30 3.16 29.87
C ARG A 386 27.07 4.44 30.66
N GLN A 387 26.32 5.38 30.09
CA GLN A 387 26.01 6.65 30.76
C GLN A 387 25.25 6.42 32.07
N ILE A 388 24.28 5.50 32.08
CA ILE A 388 23.63 5.09 33.32
C ILE A 388 24.70 4.52 34.24
N ALA A 389 25.39 3.43 33.89
CA ALA A 389 26.36 2.73 34.74
C ALA A 389 27.46 3.62 35.38
N GLU A 390 27.92 4.65 34.67
CA GLU A 390 28.93 5.61 35.14
C GLU A 390 28.38 6.68 36.10
N GLY A 391 27.05 6.74 36.29
CA GLY A 391 26.40 7.68 37.21
C GLY A 391 26.08 9.02 36.57
N HIS A 392 26.05 9.10 35.23
CA HIS A 392 25.74 10.30 34.48
C HIS A 392 24.23 10.57 34.34
N ASP A 393 23.45 10.25 35.37
CA ASP A 393 21.98 10.23 35.34
C ASP A 393 21.39 11.60 34.96
N THR A 394 22.00 12.69 35.45
CA THR A 394 21.61 14.06 35.11
C THR A 394 21.90 14.44 33.66
N LEU A 395 23.02 13.97 33.08
CA LEU A 395 23.37 14.22 31.68
C LEU A 395 22.48 13.41 30.73
N VAL A 396 22.17 12.19 31.12
CA VAL A 396 21.26 11.29 30.43
C VAL A 396 19.89 11.97 30.33
N LEU A 397 19.31 12.36 31.46
CA LEU A 397 17.99 13.02 31.50
C LEU A 397 17.99 14.38 30.77
N ALA A 398 19.06 15.18 30.87
CA ALA A 398 19.17 16.45 30.14
C ALA A 398 19.30 16.28 28.62
N GLY A 399 20.02 15.26 28.15
CA GLY A 399 20.12 14.94 26.72
C GLY A 399 18.79 14.47 26.13
N LEU A 400 17.96 13.83 26.95
CA LEU A 400 16.58 13.46 26.60
C LEU A 400 15.70 14.69 26.40
N GLU A 401 15.74 15.64 27.33
CA GLU A 401 14.97 16.89 27.25
C GLU A 401 15.35 17.70 26.00
N ALA A 402 16.62 17.67 25.60
CA ALA A 402 17.11 18.33 24.40
C ALA A 402 16.78 17.59 23.08
N ALA A 403 16.51 16.28 23.11
CA ALA A 403 16.15 15.50 21.93
C ALA A 403 14.64 15.50 21.64
N VAL A 404 13.83 15.88 22.64
CA VAL A 404 12.37 15.87 22.60
C VAL A 404 11.78 17.28 22.36
N LEU A 405 12.57 18.34 22.59
CA LEU A 405 12.28 19.74 22.26
C LEU A 405 12.85 20.11 20.89
#